data_AF-A0A5E7XYF2-F1
#
_entry.id   AF-A0A5E7XYF2-F1
#
_cell.length_a   1.000
_cell.length_b   1.000
_cell.length_c   1.000
_cell.angle_alpha   90.00
_cell.angle_beta   90.00
_cell.angle_gamma   90.00
#
_symmetry.space_group_name_H-M   'P 1'
#
loop_
_entity.id
_entity.type
_entity.pdbx_description
1 polymer ?
#
loop_
_entity_poly.entity_id
_entity_poly.type
_entity_poly.pdbx_seq_one_letter_code
_entity_poly.pdbx_strand_id
1 'polypeptide(L)' 'MRSDLDTSLKEAITKAFIDLKDEKVLASFKADGFAPIDDKAYDVVRELGKVLNLDLSQ' A
#
# COMPACT_ATOMS: atom_id res chain seq x y z
N MET A 1 3.21 -0.60 6.82
CA MET A 1 3.98 -1.84 7.08
C MET A 1 4.53 -1.79 8.48
N ARG A 2 4.43 -2.86 9.28
CA ARG A 2 4.89 -2.83 10.68
C ARG A 2 6.41 -2.58 10.72
N SER A 3 6.82 -1.48 11.35
CA SER A 3 8.18 -0.94 11.22
C SER A 3 9.26 -1.73 11.96
N ASP A 4 8.85 -2.58 12.90
CA ASP A 4 9.69 -3.44 13.74
C ASP A 4 9.90 -4.86 13.17
N LEU A 5 9.34 -5.18 11.99
CA LEU A 5 9.65 -6.44 11.32
C LEU A 5 11.10 -6.45 10.82
N ASP A 6 11.69 -7.63 10.79
CA ASP A 6 13.02 -7.85 10.22
C ASP A 6 13.07 -7.38 8.76
N THR A 7 14.17 -6.73 8.37
CA THR A 7 14.32 -6.14 7.02
C THR A 7 14.22 -7.20 5.92
N SER A 8 14.75 -8.41 6.13
CA SER A 8 14.65 -9.50 5.15
C SER A 8 13.21 -9.98 4.98
N LEU A 9 12.44 -10.03 6.07
CA LEU A 9 11.02 -10.37 6.04
C LEU A 9 10.21 -9.29 5.32
N LYS A 10 10.56 -8.03 5.56
CA LYS A 10 9.93 -6.89 4.89
C LYS A 10 10.10 -6.95 3.37
N GLU A 11 11.32 -7.22 2.91
CA GLU A 11 11.61 -7.39 1.49
C GLU A 11 10.88 -8.59 0.89
N ALA A 12 10.87 -9.74 1.60
CA ALA A 12 10.18 -10.94 1.16
C ALA A 12 8.67 -10.73 0.99
N ILE A 13 8.01 -10.05 1.94
CA ILE A 13 6.59 -9.71 1.85
C ILE A 13 6.34 -8.79 0.65
N THR A 14 7.12 -7.72 0.52
CA THR A 14 6.95 -6.75 -0.58
C THR A 14 7.07 -7.44 -1.93
N LYS A 15 8.08 -8.29 -2.09
CA LYS A 15 8.31 -9.06 -3.31
C LYS A 15 7.16 -10.04 -3.60
N ALA A 16 6.70 -10.77 -2.58
CA ALA A 16 5.61 -11.73 -2.75
C ALA A 16 4.31 -11.08 -3.26
N PHE A 17 4.00 -9.86 -2.83
CA PHE A 17 2.82 -9.13 -3.31
C PHE A 17 3.00 -8.59 -4.73
N ILE A 18 4.15 -7.99 -5.04
CA ILE A 18 4.42 -7.44 -6.39
C ILE A 18 4.48 -8.55 -7.44
N ASP A 19 5.06 -9.70 -7.11
CA ASP A 19 5.19 -10.83 -8.03
C ASP A 19 3.90 -11.70 -8.09
N LEU A 20 2.86 -11.38 -7.31
CA LEU A 20 1.62 -12.17 -7.27
C LEU A 20 0.85 -12.04 -8.58
N LYS A 21 0.64 -13.19 -9.25
CA LYS A 21 -0.14 -13.31 -10.49
C LYS A 21 -1.28 -14.33 -10.39
N ASP A 22 -1.65 -14.74 -9.18
CA ASP A 22 -2.71 -15.73 -8.99
C ASP A 22 -4.08 -15.09 -9.25
N GLU A 23 -4.69 -15.46 -10.38
CA GLU A 23 -6.01 -14.98 -10.80
C GLU A 23 -7.10 -15.25 -9.76
N LYS A 24 -7.02 -16.33 -8.97
CA LYS A 24 -8.05 -16.62 -7.95
C LYS A 24 -8.02 -15.59 -6.82
N VAL A 25 -6.83 -15.12 -6.47
CA VAL A 25 -6.64 -14.07 -5.47
C VAL A 25 -7.04 -12.72 -6.06
N LEU A 26 -6.56 -12.43 -7.27
CA LEU A 26 -6.72 -11.13 -7.92
C LEU A 26 -8.16 -10.86 -8.43
N ALA A 27 -8.90 -11.89 -8.83
CA ALA A 27 -10.28 -11.77 -9.32
C ALA A 27 -11.22 -11.16 -8.28
N SER A 28 -10.98 -11.44 -6.99
CA SER A 28 -11.78 -10.87 -5.90
C SER A 28 -11.65 -9.35 -5.80
N PHE A 29 -10.52 -8.80 -6.25
CA PHE A 29 -10.23 -7.37 -6.27
C PHE A 29 -10.53 -6.72 -7.63
N LYS A 30 -10.88 -7.52 -8.65
CA LYS A 30 -10.98 -7.08 -10.05
C LYS A 30 -9.72 -6.32 -10.50
N ALA A 31 -8.56 -6.79 -10.07
CA ALA A 31 -7.27 -6.18 -10.32
C ALA A 31 -6.36 -7.14 -11.11
N ASP A 32 -5.41 -6.59 -11.85
CA ASP A 32 -4.43 -7.38 -12.61
C ASP A 32 -3.20 -7.77 -11.77
N GLY A 33 -3.00 -7.13 -10.62
CA GLY A 33 -1.85 -7.34 -9.75
C GLY A 33 -1.66 -6.24 -8.70
N PHE A 34 -0.54 -6.29 -7.99
CA PHE A 34 -0.11 -5.25 -7.06
C PHE A 34 1.08 -4.47 -7.61
N ALA A 35 1.08 -3.15 -7.41
CA ALA A 35 2.17 -2.26 -7.81
C ALA A 35 2.91 -1.72 -6.58
N PRO A 36 4.22 -1.40 -6.70
CA PRO A 36 4.94 -0.72 -5.64
C PRO A 36 4.35 0.68 -5.40
N ILE A 37 4.32 1.11 -4.14
CA ILE A 37 3.86 2.44 -3.73
C ILE A 37 4.76 2.99 -2.62
N ASP A 38 4.86 4.31 -2.54
CA ASP A 38 5.58 5.02 -1.49
C ASP A 38 4.63 5.83 -0.60
N ASP A 39 5.15 6.34 0.51
CA ASP A 39 4.37 7.18 1.43
C ASP A 39 3.94 8.52 0.79
N LYS A 40 4.70 9.02 -0.18
CA LYS A 40 4.45 10.29 -0.86
C LYS A 40 3.24 10.23 -1.78
N ALA A 41 2.91 9.06 -2.32
CA ALA A 41 1.70 8.85 -3.11
C ALA A 41 0.41 9.26 -2.36
N TYR A 42 0.45 9.31 -1.02
CA TYR A 42 -0.67 9.71 -0.18
C TYR A 42 -0.72 11.21 0.13
N ASP A 43 0.28 12.01 -0.28
CA ASP A 43 0.32 13.45 0.02
C ASP A 43 -0.91 14.18 -0.55
N VAL A 44 -1.40 13.77 -1.72
CA VAL A 44 -2.63 14.35 -2.32
C VAL A 44 -3.85 14.20 -1.41
N VAL A 45 -3.95 13.06 -0.69
CA VAL A 45 -5.05 12.82 0.25
C VAL A 45 -4.87 13.66 1.51
N ARG A 46 -3.63 13.83 2.00
CA ARG A 46 -3.30 14.71 3.13
C ARG A 46 -3.64 16.17 2.82
N GLU A 47 -3.30 16.65 1.63
CA GLU A 47 -3.65 18.01 1.18
C GLU A 47 -5.17 18.19 1.04
N LEU A 48 -5.89 17.19 0.50
CA LEU A 48 -7.35 17.23 0.45
C LEU A 48 -7.95 17.30 1.86
N GLY A 49 -7.41 16.55 2.82
CA GLY A 49 -7.82 16.62 4.22
C GLY A 49 -7.70 18.02 4.81
N LYS A 50 -6.60 18.72 4.51
CA LYS A 50 -6.40 20.13 4.92
C LYS A 50 -7.43 21.06 4.30
N VAL A 51 -7.70 20.92 2.99
CA VAL A 51 -8.71 21.73 2.27
C VAL A 51 -10.11 21.55 2.88
N LEU A 52 -10.44 20.32 3.28
CA LEU A 52 -11.72 19.98 3.89
C LEU A 52 -11.76 20.25 5.41
N ASN A 53 -10.68 20.76 5.99
CA ASN A 53 -10.52 20.98 7.44
C ASN A 53 -10.81 19.73 8.27
N LEU A 54 -10.34 18.57 7.80
CA LEU A 54 -10.42 17.28 8.48
C LEU A 54 -9.19 17.08 9.37
N ASP A 55 -9.40 16.59 10.59
CA ASP A 55 -8.32 16.18 11.47
C ASP A 55 -7.90 14.74 11.14
N LEU A 56 -6.68 14.58 10.61
CA LEU A 56 -6.07 13.30 10.24
C LEU A 56 -5.04 12.80 11.27
N SER A 57 -4.99 13.40 12.46
CA SER A 57 -4.01 13.07 13.52
C SER A 57 -4.41 11.86 14.40
N GLN A 58 -5.59 11.27 14.14
CA GLN A 58 -6.16 10.16 14.92
C GLN A 58 -5.72 8.79 14.41
#